data_AF-A0A9D6MTC9-F1
#
_entry.id   AF-A0A9D6MTC9-F1
#
_cell.length_a   1.000
_cell.length_b   1.000
_cell.length_c   1.000
_cell.angle_alpha   90.00
_cell.angle_beta   90.00
_cell.angle_gamma   90.00
#
_symmetry.space_group_name_H-M   'P 1'
#
loop_
_entity.id
_entity.type
_entity.pdbx_description
1 polymer ?
#
loop_
_entity_poly.entity_id
_entity_poly.type
_entity_poly.pdbx_seq_one_letter_code
_entity_poly.pdbx_strand_id
1 'polypeptide(L)'
;MTSSIPIRLLTILAGVSCLFSRHALSAASLPSAKDLMVPIYLKAEPLPVARLRIAELRTDFQRRGLFRIGLLPFLVAEGVRVEVLSSNRLDEVLRSAGAWRPSKGETRAMEWRKVSVAFGNDGSPALEAGVLQAMPRGGFRLSAGVRLHTPEGTLEWTEARWILDGGGFGRIQPLEGNAIVIPVPRDVFRTAPSPQ
;
A
#
# COMPACT_ATOMS: atom_id res chain seq x y z
N MET A 1 32.12 -24.73 -29.28
CA MET A 1 30.72 -24.91 -29.73
C MET A 1 29.82 -24.62 -28.54
N THR A 2 29.76 -23.42 -27.94
CA THR A 2 29.33 -22.09 -28.43
C THR A 2 27.94 -22.06 -29.07
N SER A 3 26.94 -21.74 -28.25
CA SER A 3 25.72 -21.00 -28.62
C SER A 3 25.14 -20.35 -27.35
N SER A 4 25.71 -19.26 -26.83
CA SER A 4 25.28 -17.86 -27.07
C SER A 4 23.76 -17.67 -27.18
N ILE A 5 23.12 -17.35 -26.06
CA ILE A 5 21.78 -16.74 -25.98
C ILE A 5 22.00 -15.22 -25.84
N PRO A 6 21.58 -14.39 -26.81
CA PRO A 6 21.75 -12.96 -26.73
C PRO A 6 20.43 -12.24 -26.38
N ILE A 7 20.60 -11.07 -25.75
CA ILE A 7 19.72 -9.88 -25.86
C ILE A 7 18.55 -9.75 -24.86
N ARG A 8 18.84 -8.90 -23.85
CA ARG A 8 18.09 -7.69 -23.42
C ARG A 8 16.57 -7.79 -23.31
N LEU A 9 16.08 -7.67 -22.06
CA LEU A 9 14.81 -6.96 -21.79
C LEU A 9 14.95 -6.11 -20.52
N LEU A 10 15.59 -4.96 -20.69
CA LEU A 10 15.64 -3.84 -19.76
C LEU A 10 14.65 -2.79 -20.26
N THR A 11 13.38 -2.86 -19.84
CA THR A 11 12.32 -1.85 -20.05
C THR A 11 11.07 -2.41 -19.36
N ILE A 12 10.34 -1.81 -18.41
CA ILE A 12 10.05 -0.41 -18.08
C ILE A 12 9.74 -0.37 -16.56
N LEU A 13 10.65 0.17 -15.74
CA LEU A 13 10.32 0.69 -14.40
C LEU A 13 10.53 2.22 -14.35
N ALA A 14 10.49 2.85 -15.53
CA ALA A 14 10.77 4.27 -15.74
C ALA A 14 9.53 5.11 -16.10
N GLY A 15 8.35 4.49 -16.21
CA GLY A 15 7.11 5.18 -16.60
C GLY A 15 6.58 6.19 -15.55
N VAL A 16 6.94 6.03 -14.28
CA VAL A 16 6.60 7.00 -13.22
C VAL A 16 7.83 7.78 -12.73
N SER A 17 9.05 7.30 -13.00
CA SER A 17 10.28 7.95 -12.52
C SER A 17 10.81 9.06 -13.45
N CYS A 18 10.38 9.11 -14.72
CA CYS A 18 10.91 10.08 -15.69
C CYS A 18 10.22 11.45 -15.72
N LEU A 19 9.13 11.67 -14.97
CA LEU A 19 8.53 13.01 -14.86
C LEU A 19 9.10 13.86 -13.71
N PHE A 20 10.01 13.33 -12.89
CA PHE A 20 10.58 14.05 -11.73
C PHE A 20 12.09 14.29 -11.80
N SER A 21 12.73 14.02 -12.92
CA SER A 21 14.16 14.29 -13.07
C SER A 21 14.39 15.54 -13.91
N ARG A 22 14.94 16.55 -13.24
CA ARG A 22 15.41 17.87 -13.74
C ARG A 22 14.35 18.96 -13.68
N HIS A 23 14.06 19.46 -12.48
CA HIS A 23 14.24 20.88 -12.15
C HIS A 23 14.64 20.90 -10.67
N ALA A 24 15.64 21.70 -10.32
CA ALA A 24 15.90 22.06 -8.92
C ALA A 24 14.68 22.84 -8.45
N LEU A 25 13.68 22.11 -7.95
CA LEU A 25 12.48 22.67 -7.37
C LEU A 25 12.92 23.26 -6.03
N SER A 26 13.15 24.57 -6.06
CA SER A 26 12.99 25.45 -4.92
C SER A 26 11.81 24.96 -4.07
N ALA A 27 11.87 25.10 -2.74
CA ALA A 27 10.86 24.68 -1.77
C ALA A 27 9.40 25.17 -2.02
N ALA A 28 9.15 25.82 -3.17
CA ALA A 28 7.91 26.45 -3.59
C ALA A 28 6.93 25.54 -4.37
N SER A 29 7.24 24.29 -4.72
CA SER A 29 6.17 23.36 -5.17
C SER A 29 6.46 21.92 -4.81
N LEU A 30 6.03 21.56 -3.60
CA LEU A 30 5.95 20.19 -3.14
C LEU A 30 4.93 19.40 -3.99
N PRO A 31 5.15 18.10 -4.25
CA PRO A 31 4.30 17.33 -5.14
C PRO A 31 2.89 17.20 -4.56
N SER A 32 1.92 17.83 -5.23
CA SER A 32 0.50 17.58 -5.04
C SER A 32 -0.06 16.92 -6.29
N ALA A 33 -0.69 15.77 -6.14
CA ALA A 33 -1.34 15.06 -7.23
C ALA A 33 -2.68 14.51 -6.75
N LYS A 34 -3.65 14.41 -7.66
CA LYS A 34 -5.00 13.92 -7.36
C LYS A 34 -5.35 12.76 -8.28
N ASP A 35 -6.20 11.87 -7.79
CA ASP A 35 -6.74 10.71 -8.50
C ASP A 35 -5.66 9.88 -9.20
N LEU A 36 -4.65 9.46 -8.43
CA LEU A 36 -3.58 8.61 -8.93
C LEU A 36 -4.04 7.16 -8.96
N MET A 37 -3.83 6.50 -10.09
CA MET A 37 -3.97 5.05 -10.22
C MET A 37 -2.61 4.44 -10.62
N VAL A 38 -2.11 3.56 -9.77
CA VAL A 38 -0.84 2.85 -9.99
C VAL A 38 -1.14 1.35 -10.12
N PRO A 39 -1.08 0.77 -11.33
CA PRO A 39 -1.14 -0.68 -11.49
C PRO A 39 0.13 -1.32 -10.89
N ILE A 40 -0.05 -2.38 -10.12
CA ILE A 40 1.03 -3.15 -9.50
C ILE A 40 1.21 -4.43 -10.31
N TYR A 41 2.42 -4.63 -10.82
CA TYR A 41 2.83 -5.83 -11.54
C TYR A 41 3.82 -6.63 -10.70
N LEU A 42 3.78 -7.96 -10.82
CA LEU A 42 4.81 -8.84 -10.30
C LEU A 42 5.68 -9.32 -11.45
N LYS A 43 6.95 -9.65 -11.16
CA LYS A 43 7.97 -9.95 -12.18
C LYS A 43 7.56 -11.05 -13.18
N ALA A 44 6.69 -11.95 -12.78
CA ALA A 44 6.26 -13.09 -13.58
C ALA A 44 4.93 -12.89 -14.31
N GLU A 45 4.27 -11.73 -14.16
CA GLU A 45 2.89 -11.56 -14.61
C GLU A 45 2.75 -10.40 -15.62
N PRO A 46 2.19 -10.64 -16.81
CA PRO A 46 1.98 -9.60 -17.82
C PRO A 46 0.78 -8.70 -17.51
N LEU A 47 -0.11 -9.16 -16.62
CA LEU A 47 -1.30 -8.43 -16.17
C LEU A 47 -1.06 -7.85 -14.77
N PRO A 48 -1.70 -6.72 -14.42
CA PRO A 48 -1.61 -6.19 -13.07
C PRO A 48 -2.25 -7.16 -12.07
N VAL A 49 -1.58 -7.36 -10.94
CA VAL A 49 -2.07 -8.18 -9.82
C VAL A 49 -2.88 -7.36 -8.82
N ALA A 50 -2.71 -6.05 -8.86
CA ALA A 50 -3.42 -5.11 -8.02
C ALA A 50 -3.44 -3.70 -8.62
N ARG A 51 -4.32 -2.86 -8.10
CA ARG A 51 -4.39 -1.43 -8.41
C ARG A 51 -4.30 -0.66 -7.10
N LEU A 52 -3.37 0.28 -7.02
CA LEU A 52 -3.27 1.25 -5.95
C LEU A 52 -3.90 2.55 -6.41
N ARG A 53 -5.00 2.95 -5.78
CA ARG A 53 -5.67 4.23 -6.02
C ARG A 53 -5.38 5.16 -4.86
N ILE A 54 -5.04 6.41 -5.16
CA ILE A 54 -4.75 7.44 -4.17
C ILE A 54 -5.55 8.67 -4.58
N ALA A 55 -6.52 9.05 -3.74
CA ALA A 55 -7.35 10.21 -4.03
C ALA A 55 -6.53 11.49 -4.08
N GLU A 56 -5.58 11.65 -3.15
CA GLU A 56 -4.68 12.80 -3.11
C GLU A 56 -3.32 12.42 -2.53
N LEU A 57 -2.27 12.85 -3.20
CA LEU A 57 -0.90 12.84 -2.71
C LEU A 57 -0.51 14.27 -2.39
N ARG A 58 -0.07 14.53 -1.16
CA ARG A 58 0.36 15.86 -0.74
C ARG A 58 1.52 15.79 0.25
N THR A 59 2.29 16.85 0.35
CA THR A 59 3.24 16.99 1.45
C THR A 59 2.52 17.58 2.67
N ASP A 60 2.77 16.99 3.83
CA ASP A 60 2.34 17.49 5.13
C ASP A 60 3.58 17.70 6.02
N PHE A 61 3.39 18.33 7.18
CA PHE A 61 4.47 18.66 8.11
C PHE A 61 4.19 18.05 9.47
N GLN A 62 5.22 17.47 10.10
CA GLN A 62 5.06 16.91 11.44
C GLN A 62 4.63 18.01 12.43
N ARG A 63 3.55 17.75 13.17
CA ARG A 63 3.08 18.60 14.27
C ARG A 63 3.52 17.96 15.59
N ARG A 64 4.15 18.74 16.47
CA ARG A 64 4.38 18.35 17.87
C ARG A 64 3.75 19.41 18.76
N GLY A 65 2.66 19.05 19.44
CA GLY A 65 1.80 20.01 20.14
C GLY A 65 1.16 20.99 19.16
N LEU A 66 1.18 22.28 19.50
CA LEU A 66 0.67 23.36 18.63
C LEU A 66 1.67 23.79 17.55
N PHE A 67 2.93 23.37 17.66
CA PHE A 67 3.98 23.80 16.76
C PHE A 67 4.13 22.82 15.58
N ARG A 68 4.13 23.38 14.36
CA ARG A 68 4.66 22.68 13.19
C ARG A 68 6.17 22.68 13.36
N ILE A 69 6.79 21.51 13.52
CA ILE A 69 8.25 21.41 13.42
C ILE A 69 8.56 21.48 11.93
N GLY A 70 8.65 22.70 11.42
CA GLY A 70 8.72 23.04 9.98
C GLY A 70 10.00 22.61 9.26
N LEU A 71 10.70 21.58 9.74
CA LEU A 71 11.95 21.11 9.18
C LEU A 71 11.88 19.69 8.60
N LEU A 72 10.77 18.96 8.80
CA LEU A 72 10.62 17.61 8.28
C LEU A 72 9.29 17.43 7.53
N PRO A 73 9.21 17.83 6.25
CA PRO A 73 8.09 17.46 5.40
C PRO A 73 8.01 15.93 5.27
N PHE A 74 6.79 15.41 5.21
CA PHE A 74 6.52 14.01 4.91
C PHE A 74 5.39 13.88 3.89
N LEU A 75 5.35 12.77 3.17
CA LEU A 75 4.34 12.56 2.14
C LEU A 75 3.11 11.92 2.76
N VAL A 76 1.94 12.46 2.44
CA VAL A 76 0.65 11.90 2.81
C VAL A 76 -0.04 11.45 1.53
N ALA A 77 -0.36 10.15 1.49
CA ALA A 77 -1.31 9.61 0.53
C ALA A 77 -2.67 9.50 1.24
N GLU A 78 -3.64 10.28 0.79
CA GLU A 78 -4.98 10.37 1.35
C GLU A 78 -5.97 9.58 0.47
N GLY A 79 -6.89 8.84 1.11
CA GLY A 79 -7.88 8.04 0.39
C GLY A 79 -7.23 6.89 -0.37
N VAL A 80 -6.35 6.16 0.31
CA VAL A 80 -5.60 5.06 -0.31
C VAL A 80 -6.48 3.83 -0.41
N ARG A 81 -6.58 3.27 -1.61
CA ARG A 81 -7.32 2.05 -1.87
C ARG A 81 -6.46 1.05 -2.62
N VAL A 82 -6.27 -0.12 -2.04
CA VAL A 82 -5.57 -1.24 -2.66
C VAL A 82 -6.60 -2.25 -3.13
N GLU A 83 -6.76 -2.39 -4.45
CA GLU A 83 -7.65 -3.38 -5.07
C GLU A 83 -6.79 -4.55 -5.52
N VAL A 84 -6.89 -5.68 -4.83
CA VAL A 84 -6.07 -6.87 -5.08
C VAL A 84 -6.84 -7.79 -6.02
N LEU A 85 -6.36 -7.93 -7.25
CA LEU A 85 -7.04 -8.71 -8.30
C LEU A 85 -6.79 -10.21 -8.12
N SER A 86 -5.63 -10.57 -7.57
CA SER A 86 -5.23 -11.96 -7.31
C SER A 86 -4.91 -12.15 -5.83
N SER A 87 -5.82 -12.78 -5.10
CA SER A 87 -5.77 -12.91 -3.63
C SER A 87 -4.56 -13.68 -3.12
N ASN A 88 -4.05 -14.65 -3.89
CA ASN A 88 -2.87 -15.46 -3.55
C ASN A 88 -1.53 -14.69 -3.54
N ARG A 89 -1.53 -13.40 -3.90
CA ARG A 89 -0.32 -12.56 -4.03
C ARG A 89 -0.34 -11.32 -3.14
N LEU A 90 -1.26 -11.22 -2.20
CA LEU A 90 -1.43 -10.01 -1.37
C LEU A 90 -0.14 -9.59 -0.68
N ASP A 91 0.59 -10.52 -0.08
CA ASP A 91 1.85 -10.21 0.60
C ASP A 91 2.87 -9.55 -0.35
N GLU A 92 2.95 -10.02 -1.60
CA GLU A 92 3.87 -9.48 -2.60
C GLU A 92 3.40 -8.12 -3.12
N VAL A 93 2.10 -7.96 -3.33
CA VAL A 93 1.46 -6.68 -3.68
C VAL A 93 1.72 -5.64 -2.61
N LEU A 94 1.44 -5.96 -1.35
CA LEU A 94 1.61 -5.02 -0.24
C LEU A 94 3.08 -4.72 0.03
N ARG A 95 4.00 -5.69 -0.12
CA ARG A 95 5.43 -5.39 -0.06
C ARG A 95 5.85 -4.44 -1.17
N SER A 96 5.39 -4.67 -2.41
CA SER A 96 5.64 -3.77 -3.54
C SER A 96 5.05 -2.38 -3.31
N ALA A 97 3.83 -2.30 -2.76
CA ALA A 97 3.15 -1.05 -2.48
C ALA A 97 3.76 -0.31 -1.28
N GLY A 98 4.17 -1.01 -0.22
CA GLY A 98 4.91 -0.44 0.91
C GLY A 98 6.36 -0.08 0.58
N ALA A 99 6.93 -0.69 -0.47
CA ALA A 99 8.18 -0.30 -1.07
C ALA A 99 8.04 0.92 -2.00
N TRP A 100 6.82 1.27 -2.43
CA TRP A 100 6.58 2.53 -3.12
C TRP A 100 6.95 3.66 -2.17
N ARG A 101 8.06 4.32 -2.46
CA ARG A 101 8.49 5.55 -1.80
C ARG A 101 8.87 6.51 -2.92
N PRO A 102 8.50 7.79 -2.83
CA PRO A 102 9.07 8.77 -3.75
C PRO A 102 10.60 8.68 -3.70
N SER A 103 11.24 8.69 -4.87
CA SER A 103 12.69 8.57 -4.98
C SER A 103 13.40 9.76 -4.31
N LYS A 104 14.62 9.49 -3.82
CA LYS A 104 15.52 10.32 -2.99
C LYS A 104 15.33 11.85 -3.11
N GLY A 105 15.12 12.48 -1.95
CA GLY A 105 15.20 13.92 -1.74
C GLY A 105 14.25 14.35 -0.64
N GLU A 106 14.75 14.45 0.60
CA GLU A 106 14.09 15.09 1.76
C GLU A 106 12.87 14.40 2.40
N THR A 107 12.04 13.65 1.67
CA THR A 107 10.84 13.03 2.26
C THR A 107 11.15 11.66 2.87
N ARG A 108 11.43 11.61 4.18
CA ARG A 108 11.86 10.37 4.88
C ARG A 108 10.73 9.40 5.24
N ALA A 109 9.49 9.85 5.29
CA ALA A 109 8.34 9.04 5.67
C ALA A 109 7.16 9.30 4.74
N MET A 110 6.44 8.24 4.40
CA MET A 110 5.14 8.32 3.75
C MET A 110 4.11 7.74 4.71
N GLU A 111 3.01 8.46 4.89
CA GLU A 111 1.86 8.02 5.66
C GLU A 111 0.68 7.81 4.72
N TRP A 112 0.00 6.68 4.86
CA TRP A 112 -1.24 6.43 4.15
C TRP A 112 -2.40 6.70 5.07
N ARG A 113 -3.40 7.43 4.60
CA ARG A 113 -4.60 7.81 5.35
C ARG A 113 -5.87 7.35 4.63
N LYS A 114 -6.90 7.06 5.42
CA LYS A 114 -8.19 6.52 4.95
C LYS A 114 -7.96 5.33 4.02
N VAL A 115 -7.26 4.34 4.57
CA VAL A 115 -6.78 3.19 3.84
C VAL A 115 -7.87 2.15 3.77
N SER A 116 -8.08 1.61 2.58
CA SER A 116 -8.95 0.47 2.33
C SER A 116 -8.23 -0.56 1.48
N VAL A 117 -8.44 -1.84 1.79
CA VAL A 117 -7.97 -2.97 0.98
C VAL A 117 -9.18 -3.79 0.57
N ALA A 118 -9.41 -3.87 -0.72
CA ALA A 118 -10.47 -4.65 -1.34
C ALA A 118 -9.85 -5.82 -2.11
N PHE A 119 -10.57 -6.93 -2.20
CA PHE A 119 -10.11 -8.15 -2.87
C PHE A 119 -11.11 -8.52 -3.97
N GLY A 120 -10.59 -8.94 -5.12
CA GLY A 120 -11.43 -9.24 -6.26
C GLY A 120 -12.12 -7.99 -6.83
N ASN A 121 -13.22 -8.22 -7.56
CA ASN A 121 -13.94 -7.19 -8.30
C ASN A 121 -15.20 -6.68 -7.60
N ASP A 122 -15.56 -7.24 -6.44
CA ASP A 122 -16.76 -6.82 -5.69
C ASP A 122 -16.65 -5.38 -5.15
N GLY A 123 -15.43 -4.86 -5.04
CA GLY A 123 -15.16 -3.50 -4.63
C GLY A 123 -15.55 -3.23 -3.17
N SER A 124 -15.82 -4.25 -2.38
CA SER A 124 -16.05 -4.07 -0.95
C SER A 124 -14.72 -4.12 -0.22
N PRO A 125 -14.43 -3.15 0.68
CA PRO A 125 -13.22 -3.19 1.47
C PRO A 125 -13.34 -4.35 2.45
N ALA A 126 -12.33 -5.23 2.47
CA ALA A 126 -12.22 -6.27 3.49
C ALA A 126 -11.45 -5.75 4.70
N LEU A 127 -10.53 -4.81 4.51
CA LEU A 127 -9.79 -4.16 5.58
C LEU A 127 -9.81 -2.65 5.41
N GLU A 128 -10.06 -1.94 6.50
CA GLU A 128 -9.98 -0.49 6.56
C GLU A 128 -9.13 -0.04 7.75
N ALA A 129 -8.42 1.07 7.58
CA ALA A 129 -7.73 1.76 8.64
C ALA A 129 -7.68 3.26 8.39
N GLY A 130 -7.81 4.07 9.45
CA GLY A 130 -7.62 5.52 9.33
C GLY A 130 -6.19 5.90 8.92
N VAL A 131 -5.19 5.16 9.40
CA VAL A 131 -3.77 5.35 9.08
C VAL A 131 -3.07 4.01 8.89
N LEU A 132 -2.19 3.94 7.88
CA LEU A 132 -1.27 2.81 7.65
C LEU A 132 0.17 3.33 7.52
N GLN A 133 1.06 2.75 8.32
CA GLN A 133 2.48 3.09 8.36
C GLN A 133 3.35 1.85 8.15
N ALA A 134 4.28 1.90 7.20
CA ALA A 134 5.24 0.82 6.97
C ALA A 134 6.23 0.70 8.14
N MET A 135 6.47 -0.51 8.63
CA MET A 135 7.40 -0.77 9.72
C MET A 135 8.79 -1.20 9.22
N PRO A 136 9.90 -0.85 9.91
CA PRO A 136 11.26 -1.22 9.51
C PRO A 136 11.52 -2.73 9.41
N ARG A 137 10.80 -3.55 10.20
CA ARG A 137 10.96 -5.01 10.25
C ARG A 137 10.01 -5.76 9.30
N GLY A 138 9.39 -5.03 8.37
CA GLY A 138 8.33 -5.56 7.51
C GLY A 138 6.95 -5.45 8.15
N GLY A 139 5.92 -5.51 7.31
CA GLY A 139 4.53 -5.29 7.72
C GLY A 139 4.18 -3.82 7.95
N PHE A 140 2.99 -3.62 8.51
CA PHE A 140 2.39 -2.32 8.71
C PHE A 140 1.83 -2.16 10.10
N ARG A 141 1.83 -0.94 10.61
CA ARG A 141 0.97 -0.51 11.71
C ARG A 141 -0.29 0.10 11.10
N LEU A 142 -1.44 -0.35 11.58
CA LEU A 142 -2.78 0.16 11.27
C LEU A 142 -3.29 0.88 12.53
N SER A 143 -3.83 2.07 12.37
CA SER A 143 -4.37 2.85 13.50
C SER A 143 -5.52 3.76 13.06
N ALA A 144 -6.08 4.49 14.04
CA ALA A 144 -7.22 5.39 13.86
C ALA A 144 -8.47 4.67 13.35
N GLY A 145 -8.81 3.56 14.00
CA GLY A 145 -9.97 2.73 13.67
C GLY A 145 -9.62 1.73 12.58
N VAL A 146 -9.35 0.50 12.98
CA VAL A 146 -9.08 -0.66 12.11
C VAL A 146 -10.34 -1.50 12.05
N ARG A 147 -10.84 -1.77 10.85
CA ARG A 147 -12.02 -2.61 10.62
C ARG A 147 -11.68 -3.74 9.66
N LEU A 148 -11.92 -4.97 10.08
CA LEU A 148 -11.80 -6.16 9.25
C LEU A 148 -13.20 -6.73 9.02
N HIS A 149 -13.63 -6.77 7.76
CA HIS A 149 -14.89 -7.37 7.36
C HIS A 149 -14.67 -8.84 7.04
N THR A 150 -15.35 -9.72 7.77
CA THR A 150 -15.37 -11.17 7.55
C THR A 150 -16.81 -11.63 7.25
N PRO A 151 -17.02 -12.84 6.71
CA PRO A 151 -18.35 -13.41 6.53
C PRO A 151 -19.17 -13.47 7.82
N GLU A 152 -18.51 -13.61 8.97
CA GLU A 152 -19.13 -13.71 10.30
C GLU A 152 -19.48 -12.34 10.91
N GLY A 153 -18.91 -11.25 10.38
CA GLY A 153 -19.17 -9.90 10.87
C GLY A 153 -18.01 -8.94 10.67
N THR A 154 -18.10 -7.76 11.29
CA THR A 154 -17.01 -6.78 11.29
C THR A 154 -16.29 -6.82 12.63
N LEU A 155 -14.98 -6.98 12.59
CA LEU A 155 -14.09 -6.88 13.75
C LEU A 155 -13.45 -5.50 13.77
N GLU A 156 -13.45 -4.85 14.93
CA GLU A 156 -12.98 -3.47 15.07
C GLU A 156 -11.92 -3.34 16.17
N TRP A 157 -10.88 -2.54 15.91
CA TRP A 157 -9.82 -2.22 16.86
C TRP A 157 -9.38 -0.77 16.72
N THR A 158 -8.82 -0.19 17.78
CA THR A 158 -8.18 1.14 17.70
C THR A 158 -6.88 1.07 16.89
N GLU A 159 -6.08 0.03 17.15
CA GLU A 159 -4.79 -0.22 16.50
C GLU A 159 -4.52 -1.71 16.28
N ALA A 160 -3.82 -2.02 15.19
CA ALA A 160 -3.35 -3.36 14.88
C ALA A 160 -2.01 -3.34 14.13
N ARG A 161 -1.33 -4.49 14.09
CA ARG A 161 -0.21 -4.74 13.19
C ARG A 161 -0.63 -5.71 12.11
N TRP A 162 -0.27 -5.39 10.88
CA TRP A 162 -0.36 -6.32 9.76
C TRP A 162 1.03 -6.89 9.47
N ILE A 163 1.20 -8.17 9.77
CA ILE A 163 2.46 -8.89 9.63
C ILE A 163 2.44 -9.67 8.31
N LEU A 164 3.36 -9.37 7.39
CA LEU A 164 3.47 -10.06 6.10
C LEU A 164 4.49 -11.19 6.17
N ASP A 165 4.07 -12.39 6.52
CA ASP A 165 4.95 -13.54 6.74
C ASP A 165 5.21 -14.40 5.49
N GLY A 166 4.64 -14.05 4.33
CA GLY A 166 4.86 -14.79 3.08
C GLY A 166 3.93 -15.98 2.89
N GLY A 167 2.98 -16.19 3.82
CA GLY A 167 1.95 -17.22 3.73
C GLY A 167 0.77 -16.87 2.82
N GLY A 168 0.74 -15.67 2.22
CA GLY A 168 -0.21 -15.27 1.19
C GLY A 168 -0.99 -14.01 1.54
N PHE A 169 -1.48 -13.89 2.78
CA PHE A 169 -2.40 -12.82 3.21
C PHE A 169 -1.96 -12.04 4.46
N GLY A 170 -0.84 -12.44 5.05
CA GLY A 170 -0.37 -11.92 6.32
C GLY A 170 -1.30 -12.20 7.49
N ARG A 171 -0.97 -11.62 8.64
CA ARG A 171 -1.69 -11.76 9.91
C ARG A 171 -2.01 -10.39 10.47
N ILE A 172 -3.24 -10.19 10.94
CA ILE A 172 -3.59 -9.00 11.71
C ILE A 172 -3.49 -9.37 13.19
N GLN A 173 -2.70 -8.58 13.92
CA GLN A 173 -2.50 -8.70 15.35
C GLN A 173 -2.96 -7.39 16.01
N PRO A 174 -4.10 -7.38 16.72
CA PRO A 174 -4.52 -6.24 17.53
C PRO A 174 -3.44 -5.85 18.54
N LEU A 175 -3.28 -4.55 18.78
CA LEU A 175 -2.34 -4.03 19.78
C LEU A 175 -2.98 -3.84 21.16
N GLU A 176 -4.31 -3.82 21.21
CA GLU A 176 -5.09 -3.74 22.43
C GLU A 176 -5.75 -5.11 22.69
N GLY A 177 -5.73 -5.56 23.94
CA GLY A 177 -6.31 -6.85 24.37
C GLY A 177 -5.40 -8.06 24.17
N ASN A 178 -5.98 -9.26 24.34
CA ASN A 178 -5.28 -10.50 24.02
C ASN A 178 -5.02 -10.54 22.51
N ALA A 179 -3.78 -10.79 22.13
CA ALA A 179 -3.38 -10.89 20.73
C ALA A 179 -4.12 -12.06 20.05
N ILE A 180 -5.24 -11.77 19.40
CA ILE A 180 -5.90 -12.72 18.51
C ILE A 180 -5.24 -12.55 17.15
N VAL A 181 -4.44 -13.54 16.78
CA VAL A 181 -3.87 -13.62 15.45
C VAL A 181 -4.98 -14.09 14.53
N ILE A 182 -5.53 -13.18 13.74
CA ILE A 182 -6.51 -13.54 12.74
C ILE A 182 -5.73 -13.82 11.46
N PRO A 183 -5.61 -15.10 11.04
CA PRO A 183 -5.18 -15.39 9.69
C PRO A 183 -6.21 -14.73 8.80
N VAL A 184 -5.76 -13.90 7.86
CA VAL A 184 -6.63 -13.25 6.89
C VAL A 184 -7.16 -14.40 6.00
N PRO A 185 -8.40 -14.90 6.21
CA PRO A 185 -8.78 -16.24 5.76
C PRO A 185 -8.98 -16.25 4.25
N ARG A 186 -8.46 -17.27 3.54
CA ARG A 186 -8.59 -17.41 2.07
C ARG A 186 -10.05 -17.30 1.59
N ASP A 187 -10.97 -17.65 2.46
CA ASP A 187 -12.39 -17.85 2.18
C ASP A 187 -13.19 -16.54 2.34
N VAL A 188 -12.66 -15.56 3.10
CA VAL A 188 -13.19 -14.18 3.14
C VAL A 188 -13.15 -13.53 1.76
N PHE A 189 -12.35 -14.09 0.85
CA PHE A 189 -12.08 -13.56 -0.49
C PHE A 189 -12.74 -14.35 -1.62
N ARG A 190 -13.62 -15.32 -1.33
CA ARG A 190 -14.45 -15.99 -2.33
C ARG A 190 -15.79 -15.27 -2.49
N THR A 191 -15.78 -14.09 -3.10
CA THR A 191 -16.99 -13.44 -3.63
C THR A 191 -16.74 -12.91 -5.03
N ALA A 192 -16.61 -13.84 -5.98
CA ALA A 192 -17.11 -13.60 -7.32
C ALA A 192 -17.61 -14.93 -7.89
N PRO A 193 -18.92 -15.08 -8.21
CA PRO A 193 -19.31 -16.13 -9.14
C PRO A 193 -18.55 -15.91 -10.45
N SER A 194 -18.03 -16.98 -11.05
CA SER A 194 -17.48 -16.90 -12.42
C SER A 194 -18.52 -16.24 -13.32
N PRO A 195 -18.14 -15.25 -14.15
CA PRO A 195 -19.00 -14.86 -15.25
C PRO A 195 -19.16 -16.11 -16.13
N GLN A 196 -20.41 -16.58 -16.24
CA GLN A 196 -20.81 -17.57 -17.23
C GLN A 196 -20.74 -16.97 -18.62
#